data_AF-A0A0R2NZV4-F1
#
_entry.id   AF-A0A0R2NZV4-F1
#
_cell.length_a   1.000
_cell.length_b   1.000
_cell.length_c   1.000
_cell.angle_alpha   90.00
_cell.angle_beta   90.00
_cell.angle_gamma   90.00
#
_symmetry.space_group_name_H-M   'P 1'
#
loop_
_entity.id
_entity.type
_entity.pdbx_description
1 polymer ?
#
loop_
_entity_poly.entity_id
_entity_poly.type
_entity_poly.pdbx_seq_one_letter_code
_entity_poly.pdbx_strand_id
1 'polypeptide(L)'
;KATRLTVEPGWRWSTDIAPLAGTKMCEVHHLGFIASGTITVSHSGQEVTYSAGEVYEINPGHDAWVVGTTPAVAYEFAGSWA
;
A
#
# COMPACT_ATOMS: atom_id res chain seq x y z
N LYS A 1 13.58 2.98 12.20
CA LYS A 1 14.10 2.06 11.15
C LYS A 1 13.09 2.11 10.01
N ALA A 2 13.53 1.91 8.76
CA ALA A 2 12.61 1.83 7.63
C ALA A 2 12.71 0.45 6.97
N THR A 3 11.59 -0.06 6.48
CA THR A 3 11.52 -1.30 5.69
C THR A 3 11.27 -0.94 4.23
N ARG A 4 12.08 -1.47 3.31
CA ARG A 4 11.83 -1.30 1.88
C ARG A 4 10.83 -2.36 1.42
N LEU A 5 9.74 -1.91 0.81
CA LEU A 5 8.74 -2.73 0.14
C LEU A 5 8.87 -2.59 -1.37
N THR A 6 8.58 -3.67 -2.09
CA THR A 6 8.36 -3.64 -3.54
C THR A 6 7.12 -4.47 -3.83
N VAL A 7 6.15 -3.88 -4.52
CA VAL A 7 4.93 -4.54 -4.99
C VAL A 7 4.82 -4.38 -6.51
N GLU A 8 4.51 -5.47 -7.19
CA GLU A 8 4.54 -5.56 -8.65
C GLU A 8 3.23 -5.04 -9.29
N PRO A 9 3.24 -4.65 -10.58
CA PRO A 9 2.02 -4.35 -11.31
C PRO A 9 0.98 -5.47 -11.20
N GLY A 10 -0.26 -5.08 -10.93
CA GLY A 10 -1.37 -6.01 -10.69
C GLY A 10 -1.51 -6.47 -9.23
N TRP A 11 -0.55 -6.18 -8.36
CA TRP A 11 -0.69 -6.43 -6.92
C TRP A 11 -1.84 -5.62 -6.33
N ARG A 12 -2.66 -6.28 -5.51
CA ARG A 12 -3.72 -5.68 -4.70
C ARG A 12 -3.84 -6.39 -3.37
N TRP A 13 -3.88 -5.62 -2.28
CA TRP A 13 -3.89 -6.15 -0.92
C TRP A 13 -5.03 -7.15 -0.69
N SER A 14 -6.25 -6.82 -1.11
CA SER A 14 -7.43 -7.69 -0.93
C SER A 14 -7.39 -9.01 -1.70
N THR A 15 -6.58 -9.13 -2.76
CA THR A 15 -6.43 -10.38 -3.52
C THR A 15 -5.21 -11.18 -3.10
N ASP A 16 -4.10 -10.49 -2.83
CA ASP A 16 -2.80 -11.12 -2.63
C ASP A 16 -2.47 -11.36 -1.15
N ILE A 17 -2.91 -10.46 -0.25
CA ILE A 17 -2.54 -10.48 1.17
C ILE A 17 -3.71 -10.89 2.07
N ALA A 18 -4.93 -10.45 1.77
CA ALA A 18 -6.11 -10.81 2.57
C ALA A 18 -6.27 -12.31 2.87
N PRO A 19 -6.01 -13.26 1.92
CA PRO A 19 -6.09 -14.69 2.23
C PRO A 19 -5.09 -15.16 3.28
N LEU A 20 -3.94 -14.48 3.38
CA LEU A 20 -2.88 -14.77 4.35
C LEU A 20 -3.13 -14.06 5.69
N ALA A 21 -3.62 -12.83 5.65
CA ALA A 21 -3.91 -12.02 6.83
C ALA A 21 -5.18 -12.46 7.57
N GLY A 22 -6.11 -13.15 6.89
CA GLY A 22 -7.38 -13.59 7.49
C GLY A 22 -8.40 -12.46 7.72
N THR A 23 -8.15 -11.27 7.15
CA THR A 23 -9.04 -10.11 7.20
C THR A 23 -9.43 -9.67 5.79
N LYS A 24 -10.55 -8.96 5.65
CA LYS A 24 -11.03 -8.46 4.35
C LYS A 24 -10.33 -7.18 3.90
N MET A 25 -9.84 -6.41 4.86
CA MET A 25 -9.14 -5.14 4.68
C MET A 25 -7.85 -5.17 5.50
N CYS A 26 -6.88 -4.33 5.12
CA CYS A 26 -5.66 -4.14 5.87
C CYS A 26 -5.96 -3.39 7.17
N GLU A 27 -5.61 -4.00 8.30
CA GLU A 27 -5.81 -3.41 9.64
C GLU A 27 -4.53 -2.81 10.24
N VAL A 28 -3.51 -2.62 9.40
CA VAL A 28 -2.22 -2.05 9.79
C VAL A 28 -2.20 -0.54 9.51
N HIS A 29 -1.59 0.24 10.40
CA HIS A 29 -1.27 1.64 10.12
C HIS A 29 0.02 1.71 9.30
N HIS A 30 -0.03 2.43 8.18
CA HIS A 30 1.13 2.62 7.31
C HIS A 30 1.55 4.08 7.30
N LEU A 31 2.86 4.30 7.39
CA LEU A 31 3.47 5.62 7.25
C LEU A 31 4.72 5.46 6.42
N GLY A 32 4.74 6.04 5.22
CA GLY A 32 5.84 5.78 4.30
C GLY A 32 5.98 6.81 3.20
N PHE A 33 6.94 6.54 2.32
CA PHE A 33 7.27 7.35 1.16
C PHE A 33 7.36 6.49 -0.08
N ILE A 34 6.76 6.93 -1.19
CA ILE A 34 6.84 6.25 -2.49
C ILE A 34 8.11 6.67 -3.20
N ALA A 35 9.05 5.74 -3.36
CA ALA A 35 10.29 5.95 -4.10
C ALA A 35 10.14 5.69 -5.61
N SER A 36 9.20 4.84 -6.02
CA SER A 36 8.91 4.54 -7.42
C SER A 36 7.47 4.03 -7.57
N GLY A 37 6.90 4.18 -8.77
CA GLY A 37 5.54 3.74 -9.08
C GLY A 37 4.45 4.57 -8.39
N THR A 38 3.25 3.99 -8.35
CA THR A 38 2.04 4.63 -7.82
C THR A 38 1.18 3.58 -7.13
N ILE A 39 0.62 3.92 -5.97
CA ILE A 39 -0.35 3.09 -5.24
C ILE A 39 -1.63 3.91 -5.04
N THR A 40 -2.78 3.29 -5.27
CA THR A 40 -4.07 3.81 -4.82
C THR A 40 -4.51 3.04 -3.59
N VAL A 41 -5.08 3.78 -2.64
CA VAL A 41 -5.64 3.26 -1.39
C VAL A 41 -7.12 3.59 -1.37
N SER A 42 -7.95 2.62 -1.02
CA SER A 42 -9.39 2.82 -0.80
C SER A 42 -9.71 2.60 0.67
N HIS A 43 -10.32 3.59 1.31
CA HIS A 43 -10.82 3.50 2.67
C HIS A 43 -12.26 4.03 2.72
N SER A 44 -13.20 3.19 3.17
CA SER A 44 -14.63 3.56 3.28
C SER A 44 -15.23 4.20 2.01
N GLY A 45 -14.81 3.73 0.83
CA GLY A 45 -15.29 4.22 -0.47
C GLY A 45 -14.63 5.51 -0.97
N GLN A 46 -13.66 6.06 -0.23
CA GLN A 46 -12.82 7.15 -0.70
C GLN A 46 -11.47 6.60 -1.18
N GLU A 47 -11.02 7.10 -2.32
CA GLU A 47 -9.74 6.71 -2.90
C GLU A 47 -8.74 7.85 -2.84
N VAL A 48 -7.52 7.54 -2.45
CA VAL A 48 -6.37 8.45 -2.47
C VAL A 48 -5.23 7.75 -3.19
N THR A 49 -4.56 8.47 -4.09
CA THR A 49 -3.46 7.94 -4.87
C THR A 49 -2.17 8.64 -4.50
N TYR A 50 -1.12 7.86 -4.28
CA TYR A 50 0.22 8.33 -3.94
C TYR A 50 1.20 7.85 -5.00
N SER A 51 2.04 8.76 -5.50
CA SER A 51 3.03 8.52 -6.55
C SER A 51 4.44 8.81 -6.06
N ALA A 52 5.42 8.41 -6.87
CA ALA A 52 6.84 8.66 -6.58
C ALA A 52 7.12 10.11 -6.16
N GLY A 53 7.77 10.28 -5.01
CA GLY A 53 8.05 11.57 -4.40
C GLY A 53 7.11 11.95 -3.25
N GLU A 54 6.00 11.24 -3.06
CA GLU A 54 4.99 11.56 -2.05
C GLU A 54 5.12 10.72 -0.78
N VAL A 55 4.71 11.33 0.34
CA VAL A 55 4.57 10.68 1.66
C VAL A 55 3.11 10.35 1.87
N TYR A 56 2.83 9.23 2.52
CA TYR A 56 1.47 8.82 2.88
C TYR A 56 1.39 8.43 4.36
N GLU A 57 0.20 8.64 4.91
CA GLU A 57 -0.23 8.07 6.18
C GLU A 57 -1.61 7.43 5.95
N ILE A 58 -1.73 6.16 6.29
CA ILE A 58 -2.92 5.36 5.98
C ILE A 58 -3.37 4.62 7.23
N ASN A 59 -4.61 4.88 7.64
CA ASN A 59 -5.22 4.26 8.80
C ASN A 59 -5.78 2.86 8.48
N PRO A 60 -5.84 1.95 9.48
CA PRO A 60 -6.48 0.64 9.37
C PRO A 60 -7.86 0.68 8.72
N GLY A 61 -8.27 -0.41 8.05
CA GLY A 61 -9.55 -0.54 7.38
C GLY A 61 -9.53 -0.10 5.92
N HIS A 62 -8.45 -0.41 5.18
CA HIS A 62 -8.29 -0.01 3.78
C HIS A 62 -7.86 -1.18 2.87
N ASP A 63 -8.06 -0.99 1.57
CA ASP A 63 -7.45 -1.79 0.50
C ASP A 63 -6.42 -0.94 -0.24
N ALA A 64 -5.45 -1.56 -0.91
CA ALA A 64 -4.45 -0.84 -1.69
C ALA A 64 -4.01 -1.65 -2.91
N TRP A 65 -3.65 -0.97 -4.00
CA TRP A 65 -3.18 -1.63 -5.21
C TRP A 65 -2.18 -0.77 -5.99
N VAL A 66 -1.31 -1.44 -6.74
CA VAL A 66 -0.39 -0.77 -7.67
C VAL A 66 -1.16 -0.27 -8.88
N VAL A 67 -0.89 0.97 -9.30
CA VAL A 67 -1.44 1.56 -10.52
C VAL A 67 -0.39 1.56 -11.62
N GLY A 68 -0.81 1.13 -12.82
CA GLY A 68 0.02 1.15 -14.01
C GLY A 68 0.97 -0.05 -14.11
N THR A 69 2.09 0.14 -14.81
CA THR A 69 3.02 -0.93 -15.19
C THR A 69 4.39 -0.82 -14.52
N THR A 70 4.58 0.18 -13.65
CA THR A 70 5.83 0.37 -12.89
C THR A 70 5.65 -0.20 -11.49
N PRO A 71 6.56 -1.06 -11.00
CA PRO A 71 6.50 -1.57 -9.63
C PRO A 71 6.50 -0.41 -8.63
N ALA A 72 5.63 -0.48 -7.62
CA ALA A 72 5.65 0.50 -6.56
C ALA A 72 6.70 0.09 -5.52
N VAL A 73 7.64 1.01 -5.25
CA VAL A 73 8.67 0.86 -4.24
C VAL A 73 8.40 1.86 -3.15
N ALA A 74 8.22 1.39 -1.92
CA ALA A 74 7.96 2.25 -0.77
C ALA A 74 8.97 2.01 0.35
N TYR A 75 9.23 3.04 1.13
CA TYR A 75 9.93 2.94 2.41
C TYR A 75 8.93 3.17 3.53
N GLU A 76 8.68 2.12 4.31
CA GLU A 76 7.76 2.12 5.44
C GLU A 76 8.49 2.46 6.74
N PHE A 77 7.98 3.45 7.45
CA PHE A 77 8.44 3.86 8.78
C PHE A 77 7.58 3.25 9.91
N ALA A 78 6.34 2.89 9.61
CA ALA A 78 5.43 2.16 10.50
C ALA A 78 4.57 1.20 9.69
N GLY A 79 4.44 -0.05 10.16
CA GLY A 79 3.73 -1.10 9.43
C GLY A 79 4.50 -1.66 8.23
N SER A 80 3.90 -2.66 7.57
CA SER A 80 4.34 -3.17 6.28
C SER A 80 3.10 -3.71 5.56
N TRP A 81 3.06 -3.59 4.24
CA TRP A 81 1.97 -4.10 3.40
C TRP A 81 1.99 -5.62 3.21
N ALA A 82 2.99 -6.30 3.79
CA ALA A 82 3.17 -7.74 3.75
C ALA A 82 2.29 -8.45 4.78
#